data_AF-A0A7X9KZJ4-F1
#
_entry.id   AF-A0A7X9KZJ4-F1
#
_cell.length_a   1.000
_cell.length_b   1.000
_cell.length_c   1.000
_cell.angle_alpha   90.00
_cell.angle_beta   90.00
_cell.angle_gamma   90.00
#
_symmetry.space_group_name_H-M   'P 1'
#
loop_
_entity.id
_entity.type
_entity.pdbx_description
1 polymer ?
#
loop_
_entity_poly.entity_id
_entity_poly.type
_entity_poly.pdbx_seq_one_letter_code
_entity_poly.pdbx_strand_id
1 'polypeptide(L)'
;MKNIYPVVIYPKEENEKYHTVFIPDFDTATQGENLAECMDMARDVIGLLSLDLQTMPKESDFNEVCKDYTNCIVTLVDIDVVAYAKQHYNRPIKRTVTLPCRLFEQAIQEGINLSDFLQKALKKELKIKTI
;
A
#
# COMPACT_ATOMS: atom_id res chain seq x y z
N MET A 1 8.56 -6.99 -0.39
CA MET A 1 9.97 -6.55 -0.61
C MET A 1 10.06 -5.24 0.13
N LYS A 2 11.04 -5.11 1.03
CA LYS A 2 11.19 -3.88 1.81
C LYS A 2 12.11 -2.93 1.05
N ASN A 3 11.61 -1.74 0.82
CA ASN A 3 12.35 -0.64 0.20
C ASN A 3 12.43 0.53 1.19
N ILE A 4 13.45 1.35 1.05
CA ILE A 4 13.66 2.52 1.89
C ILE A 4 13.89 3.73 0.99
N TYR A 5 13.08 4.77 1.18
CA TYR A 5 13.17 5.99 0.39
C TYR A 5 13.47 7.21 1.28
N PRO A 6 14.36 8.11 0.83
CA PRO A 6 14.51 9.41 1.46
C PRO A 6 13.28 10.28 1.20
N VAL A 7 12.85 10.98 2.24
CA VAL A 7 11.69 11.87 2.23
C VAL A 7 12.13 13.22 2.80
N VAL A 8 11.70 14.29 2.14
CA VAL A 8 12.04 15.67 2.47
C VAL A 8 10.81 16.34 3.06
N ILE A 9 10.89 16.75 4.32
CA ILE A 9 9.83 17.47 5.01
C ILE A 9 10.19 18.95 5.07
N TYR A 10 9.39 19.76 4.39
CA TYR A 10 9.37 21.21 4.51
C TYR A 10 8.53 21.59 5.73
N PRO A 11 9.14 22.23 6.75
CA PRO A 11 8.41 22.71 7.91
C PRO A 11 7.33 23.71 7.48
N LYS A 12 6.14 23.61 8.09
CA LYS A 12 5.07 24.57 7.90
C LYS A 12 5.49 25.97 8.35
N GLU A 13 5.10 26.99 7.61
CA GLU A 13 5.27 28.39 8.03
C GLU A 13 4.26 28.76 9.13
N GLU A 14 4.45 29.89 9.83
CA GLU A 14 3.62 30.29 10.99
C GLU A 14 2.10 30.37 10.68
N ASN A 15 1.74 30.59 9.41
CA ASN A 15 0.34 30.70 8.97
C ASN A 15 -0.18 29.41 8.32
N GLU A 16 0.61 28.35 8.27
CA GLU A 16 0.26 27.10 7.62
C GLU A 16 -0.08 26.01 8.64
N LYS A 17 -1.09 25.20 8.31
CA LYS A 17 -1.54 24.12 9.19
C LYS A 17 -0.67 22.86 9.06
N TYR A 18 -0.20 22.58 7.84
CA TYR A 18 0.45 21.32 7.47
C TYR A 18 1.89 21.52 7.02
N HIS A 19 2.75 20.57 7.35
CA HIS A 19 4.08 20.42 6.76
C HIS A 19 3.93 19.81 5.37
N THR A 20 4.79 20.21 4.44
CA THR A 20 4.84 19.62 3.10
C THR A 20 5.89 18.52 3.07
N VAL A 21 5.55 17.38 2.48
CA VAL A 21 6.39 16.18 2.46
C VAL A 21 6.62 15.79 1.01
N PHE A 22 7.84 15.95 0.52
CA PHE A 22 8.24 15.63 -0.84
C PHE A 22 9.03 14.33 -0.87
N ILE A 23 8.76 13.48 -1.87
CA ILE A 23 9.42 12.20 -2.06
C ILE A 23 10.14 12.26 -3.42
N PRO A 24 11.46 12.54 -3.44
CA PRO A 24 12.21 12.76 -4.67
C PRO A 24 12.11 11.62 -5.69
N ASP A 25 12.16 10.37 -5.22
CA ASP A 25 12.18 9.18 -6.09
C ASP A 25 10.84 8.92 -6.81
N PHE A 26 9.76 9.56 -6.36
CA PHE A 26 8.42 9.42 -6.93
C PHE A 26 7.92 10.73 -7.54
N ASP A 27 8.72 11.81 -7.48
CA ASP A 27 8.36 13.17 -7.90
C ASP A 27 6.96 13.57 -7.42
N THR A 28 6.68 13.31 -6.14
CA THR A 28 5.35 13.50 -5.55
C THR A 28 5.46 14.15 -4.18
N ALA A 29 4.36 14.79 -3.77
CA ALA A 29 4.27 15.45 -2.48
C ALA A 29 2.97 15.08 -1.76
N THR A 30 3.05 15.08 -0.44
CA THR A 30 1.93 14.93 0.49
C THR A 30 2.09 15.93 1.63
N GLN A 31 1.19 15.91 2.61
CA GLN A 31 1.20 16.85 3.72
C GLN A 31 0.74 16.17 5.02
N GLY A 32 1.17 16.70 6.16
CA GLY A 32 0.75 16.23 7.49
C GLY A 32 0.83 17.34 8.54
N GLU A 33 0.02 17.27 9.60
CA GLU A 33 -0.05 18.32 10.64
C GLU A 33 1.17 18.30 11.57
N ASN A 34 1.78 17.12 11.73
CA ASN A 34 2.95 16.87 12.56
C ASN A 34 3.89 15.86 11.89
N LEU A 35 5.11 15.69 12.41
CA LEU A 35 6.14 14.81 11.81
C LEU A 35 5.72 13.33 11.75
N ALA A 36 4.96 12.83 12.73
CA ALA A 36 4.50 11.44 12.71
C ALA A 36 3.52 11.21 11.56
N GLU A 37 2.53 12.10 11.43
CA GLU A 37 1.59 12.08 10.32
C GLU A 37 2.29 12.27 8.97
N CYS A 38 3.31 13.12 8.87
CA CYS A 38 4.11 13.27 7.66
C CYS A 38 4.74 11.94 7.21
N MET A 39 5.27 11.17 8.15
CA MET A 39 5.85 9.86 7.86
C MET A 39 4.78 8.83 7.45
N ASP A 40 3.62 8.86 8.11
CA ASP A 40 2.49 7.98 7.77
C ASP A 40 1.97 8.28 6.36
N MET A 41 1.75 9.57 6.06
CA MET A 41 1.29 10.04 4.75
C MET A 41 2.30 9.74 3.64
N ALA A 42 3.60 9.83 3.92
CA ALA A 42 4.64 9.44 2.97
C ALA A 42 4.57 7.93 2.66
N ARG A 43 4.41 7.07 3.67
CA ARG A 43 4.24 5.62 3.46
C ARG A 43 3.01 5.31 2.62
N ASP A 44 1.90 5.97 2.92
CA ASP A 44 0.65 5.75 2.19
C ASP A 44 0.74 6.16 0.72
N VAL A 45 1.34 7.31 0.42
CA VAL A 45 1.51 7.76 -0.98
C VAL A 45 2.47 6.84 -1.74
N ILE A 46 3.62 6.47 -1.16
CA ILE A 46 4.55 5.53 -1.79
C ILE A 46 3.86 4.18 -2.01
N GLY A 47 3.09 3.72 -1.02
CA GLY A 47 2.33 2.48 -1.09
C GLY A 47 1.28 2.51 -2.19
N LEU A 48 0.52 3.59 -2.29
CA LEU A 48 -0.50 3.76 -3.32
C LEU A 48 0.13 3.75 -4.72
N LEU A 49 1.18 4.54 -4.93
CA LEU A 49 1.89 4.61 -6.21
C LEU A 49 2.52 3.26 -6.59
N SER A 50 3.00 2.50 -5.61
CA SER A 50 3.55 1.17 -5.84
C SER A 50 2.56 0.17 -6.42
N LEU A 51 1.24 0.40 -6.28
CA LEU A 51 0.21 -0.47 -6.85
C LEU A 51 0.08 -0.32 -8.37
N ASP A 52 0.39 0.86 -8.89
CA ASP A 52 0.29 1.19 -10.32
C ASP A 52 1.64 0.99 -11.05
N LEU A 53 2.74 0.91 -10.31
CA LEU A 53 4.08 0.71 -10.85
C LEU A 53 4.39 -0.79 -11.07
N GLN A 54 4.93 -1.13 -12.25
CA GLN A 54 5.43 -2.49 -12.51
C GLN A 54 6.72 -2.78 -11.75
N THR A 55 7.55 -1.75 -11.53
CA THR A 55 8.83 -1.81 -10.83
C THR A 55 9.00 -0.54 -10.01
N MET A 56 9.45 -0.70 -8.77
CA MET A 56 9.75 0.42 -7.88
C MET A 56 10.96 1.21 -8.40
N PRO A 57 10.98 2.55 -8.26
CA PRO A 57 12.15 3.36 -8.59
C PRO A 57 13.34 2.96 -7.71
N LYS A 58 14.54 3.19 -8.23
CA LYS A 58 15.76 2.96 -7.45
C LYS A 58 15.79 3.95 -6.28
N GLU A 59 16.18 3.46 -5.12
CA GLU A 59 16.34 4.27 -3.90
C GLU A 59 17.46 5.28 -4.10
N SER A 60 17.17 6.57 -3.91
CA SER A 60 18.18 7.63 -3.94
C SER A 60 19.11 7.55 -2.73
N ASP A 61 20.36 8.02 -2.90
CA ASP A 61 21.31 8.07 -1.80
C ASP A 61 20.90 9.14 -0.79
N PHE A 62 20.79 8.74 0.48
CA PHE A 62 20.37 9.63 1.55
C PHE A 62 21.28 10.86 1.72
N ASN A 63 22.60 10.70 1.54
CA ASN A 63 23.54 11.80 1.72
C ASN A 63 23.49 12.78 0.56
N GLU A 64 23.19 12.31 -0.66
CA GLU A 64 22.94 13.18 -1.80
C GLU A 64 21.68 14.03 -1.58
N VAL A 65 20.57 13.39 -1.18
CA VAL A 65 19.32 14.13 -0.86
C VAL A 65 19.53 15.11 0.29
N CYS A 66 20.25 14.75 1.35
CA CYS A 66 20.57 15.68 2.43
C CYS A 66 21.34 16.94 1.97
N LYS A 67 22.17 16.83 0.92
CA LYS A 67 22.92 17.96 0.38
C LYS A 67 22.06 18.88 -0.47
N ASP A 68 21.11 18.31 -1.21
CA ASP A 68 20.23 19.08 -2.10
C ASP A 68 19.15 19.85 -1.32
N TYR A 69 18.79 19.38 -0.13
CA TYR A 69 17.70 19.94 0.69
C TYR A 69 18.17 20.42 2.07
N THR A 70 19.01 21.46 2.09
CA THR A 70 19.70 21.94 3.32
C THR A 70 18.81 22.63 4.36
N ASN A 71 17.64 23.16 3.98
CA ASN A 71 16.73 23.87 4.89
C ASN A 71 15.49 23.03 5.27
N CYS A 72 15.56 21.72 5.05
CA CYS A 72 14.44 20.79 5.26
C CYS A 72 14.84 19.68 6.23
N ILE A 73 13.85 18.97 6.75
CA ILE A 73 14.08 17.75 7.52
C ILE A 73 14.10 16.59 6.54
N VAL A 74 15.26 15.96 6.34
CA VAL A 74 15.37 14.75 5.52
C VAL A 74 15.34 13.53 6.43
N THR A 75 14.46 12.58 6.11
CA THR A 75 14.31 11.32 6.86
C THR A 75 14.19 10.13 5.91
N LEU A 76 14.33 8.93 6.44
CA LEU A 76 14.13 7.68 5.69
C LEU A 76 12.78 7.07 6.06
N VAL A 77 12.05 6.61 5.06
CA VAL A 77 10.77 5.93 5.22
C VAL A 77 10.88 4.54 4.61
N ASP A 78 10.64 3.52 5.43
CA ASP A 78 10.57 2.13 4.97
C ASP A 78 9.16 1.79 4.47
N ILE A 79 9.10 0.97 3.43
CA ILE A 79 7.84 0.43 2.92
C ILE A 79 7.97 -1.03 2.51
N ASP A 80 7.01 -1.85 2.92
CA ASP A 80 6.82 -3.18 2.34
C ASP A 80 5.66 -3.16 1.36
N VAL A 81 5.98 -2.99 0.08
CA VAL A 81 5.00 -2.92 -1.01
C VAL A 81 4.08 -4.14 -1.03
N VAL A 82 4.59 -5.32 -0.67
CA VAL A 82 3.78 -6.56 -0.67
C VAL A 82 2.79 -6.55 0.49
N ALA A 83 3.20 -6.06 1.66
CA ALA A 83 2.31 -5.93 2.80
C ALA A 83 1.26 -4.84 2.58
N TYR A 84 1.68 -3.69 2.05
CA TYR A 84 0.79 -2.58 1.70
C TYR A 84 -0.25 -3.02 0.66
N ALA A 85 0.21 -3.65 -0.43
CA ALA A 85 -0.70 -4.23 -1.41
C ALA A 85 -1.68 -5.19 -0.74
N LYS A 86 -1.25 -6.15 0.07
CA LYS A 86 -2.18 -7.08 0.75
C LYS A 86 -3.25 -6.40 1.61
N GLN A 87 -2.93 -5.29 2.28
CA GLN A 87 -3.88 -4.54 3.10
C GLN A 87 -4.89 -3.75 2.25
N HIS A 88 -4.48 -3.28 1.08
CA HIS A 88 -5.29 -2.43 0.22
C HIS A 88 -5.91 -3.15 -1.00
N TYR A 89 -5.45 -4.37 -1.34
CA TYR A 89 -5.95 -5.23 -2.43
C TYR A 89 -7.13 -6.11 -1.97
N ASN A 90 -8.20 -5.50 -1.48
CA ASN A 90 -9.48 -6.19 -1.23
C ASN A 90 -10.36 -6.28 -2.48
N ARG A 91 -9.78 -6.11 -3.67
CA ARG A 91 -10.52 -6.19 -4.92
C ARG A 91 -10.93 -7.63 -5.20
N PRO A 92 -12.23 -7.94 -5.32
CA PRO A 92 -12.67 -9.27 -5.70
C PRO A 92 -12.18 -9.59 -7.12
N ILE A 93 -11.47 -10.71 -7.25
CA ILE A 93 -11.02 -11.22 -8.55
C ILE A 93 -11.99 -12.29 -9.05
N LYS A 94 -12.34 -12.24 -10.34
CA LYS A 94 -13.13 -13.30 -10.99
C LYS A 94 -12.17 -14.42 -11.43
N ARG A 95 -12.44 -15.65 -10.99
CA ARG A 95 -11.71 -16.86 -11.40
C ARG A 95 -12.71 -17.94 -11.84
N THR A 96 -12.34 -18.70 -12.86
CA THR A 96 -13.10 -19.86 -13.34
C THR A 96 -12.61 -21.11 -12.59
N VAL A 97 -13.53 -21.91 -12.08
CA VAL A 97 -13.23 -23.16 -11.36
C VAL A 97 -13.79 -24.36 -12.10
N THR A 98 -13.09 -25.50 -12.04
CA THR A 98 -13.56 -26.78 -12.58
C THR A 98 -14.13 -27.63 -11.46
N LEU A 99 -15.38 -28.07 -11.61
CA LEU A 99 -16.10 -28.85 -10.60
C LEU A 99 -16.81 -30.05 -11.25
N PRO A 100 -16.98 -31.18 -10.54
CA PRO A 100 -17.85 -32.26 -10.99
C PRO A 100 -19.30 -31.78 -11.18
N CYS A 101 -19.96 -32.19 -12.27
CA CYS A 101 -21.30 -31.71 -12.63
C CYS A 101 -22.33 -31.93 -11.51
N ARG A 102 -22.38 -33.15 -10.95
CA ARG A 102 -23.29 -33.50 -9.84
C ARG A 102 -23.11 -32.60 -8.61
N LEU A 103 -21.86 -32.20 -8.31
CA LEU A 103 -21.56 -31.35 -7.16
C LEU A 103 -22.09 -29.92 -7.39
N PHE A 104 -21.92 -29.41 -8.60
CA PHE A 104 -22.42 -28.08 -8.97
C PHE A 104 -23.96 -28.03 -8.98
N GLU A 105 -24.61 -29.05 -9.54
CA GLU A 105 -26.07 -29.19 -9.53
C GLU A 105 -26.64 -29.21 -8.12
N GLN A 106 -26.05 -30.02 -7.23
CA GLN A 106 -26.46 -30.09 -5.83
C GLN A 106 -26.26 -28.76 -5.11
N ALA A 107 -25.15 -28.05 -5.36
CA ALA A 107 -24.90 -26.74 -4.77
C ALA A 107 -25.94 -25.68 -5.21
N ILE A 108 -26.38 -25.72 -6.47
CA ILE A 108 -27.44 -24.82 -6.96
C ILE A 108 -28.79 -25.17 -6.32
N GLN A 109 -29.14 -26.45 -6.21
CA GLN A 109 -30.40 -26.90 -5.60
C GLN A 109 -30.52 -26.44 -4.14
N GLU A 110 -29.41 -26.48 -3.41
CA GLU A 110 -29.32 -26.03 -2.02
C GLU A 110 -29.17 -24.50 -1.88
N GLY A 111 -29.15 -23.75 -3.00
CA GLY A 111 -29.04 -22.29 -3.01
C GLY A 111 -27.68 -21.75 -2.57
N ILE A 112 -26.61 -22.53 -2.70
CA ILE A 112 -25.26 -22.13 -2.26
C ILE A 112 -24.67 -21.11 -3.22
N ASN A 113 -24.28 -19.94 -2.69
CA ASN A 113 -23.47 -18.98 -3.44
C ASN A 113 -22.01 -19.47 -3.52
N LEU A 114 -21.60 -19.90 -4.71
CA LEU A 114 -20.28 -20.47 -4.95
C LEU A 114 -19.13 -19.52 -4.55
N SER A 115 -19.27 -18.21 -4.79
CA SER A 115 -18.24 -17.23 -4.48
C SER A 115 -18.05 -17.07 -2.97
N ASP A 116 -19.15 -16.95 -2.23
CA ASP A 116 -19.11 -16.83 -0.77
C ASP A 116 -18.63 -18.14 -0.11
N PHE A 117 -19.08 -19.28 -0.62
CA PHE A 117 -18.62 -20.59 -0.16
C PHE A 117 -17.11 -20.77 -0.32
N LEU A 118 -16.56 -20.46 -1.50
CA LEU A 118 -15.12 -20.54 -1.77
C LEU A 118 -14.33 -19.60 -0.86
N GLN A 119 -14.80 -18.36 -0.66
CA GLN A 119 -14.15 -17.42 0.25
C GLN A 119 -14.12 -17.93 1.70
N LYS A 120 -15.24 -18.46 2.21
CA LYS A 120 -15.33 -19.04 3.55
C LYS A 120 -14.43 -20.27 3.70
N ALA A 121 -14.42 -21.16 2.71
CA ALA A 121 -13.57 -22.34 2.70
C ALA A 121 -12.08 -21.98 2.72
N LEU A 122 -11.65 -21.04 1.87
CA LEU A 122 -10.27 -20.57 1.82
C LEU A 122 -9.85 -19.86 3.12
N LYS A 123 -10.71 -19.01 3.68
CA LYS A 123 -10.46 -18.36 4.99
C LYS A 123 -10.24 -19.38 6.10
N LYS A 124 -11.06 -20.44 6.12
CA LYS A 124 -10.96 -21.53 7.09
C LYS A 124 -9.64 -22.30 6.95
N GLU A 125 -9.29 -22.68 5.72
CA GLU A 125 -8.07 -23.47 5.44
C GLU A 125 -6.79 -22.68 5.76
N LEU A 126 -6.78 -21.39 5.39
CA LEU A 126 -5.64 -20.51 5.62
C LEU A 126 -5.59 -19.92 7.04
N LYS A 127 -6.60 -20.20 7.89
CA LYS A 127 -6.75 -19.63 9.24
C LYS A 127 -6.79 -18.09 9.25
N ILE A 128 -7.41 -17.49 8.24
CA ILE A 128 -7.56 -16.04 8.08
C ILE A 128 -8.96 -15.62 8.53
N LYS A 129 -9.06 -14.70 9.50
CA LYS A 129 -10.36 -14.20 10.01
C LYS A 129 -10.95 -13.09 9.12
N THR A 130 -10.10 -12.26 8.54
CA THR A 130 -10.49 -11.09 7.74
C THR A 130 -9.53 -10.93 6.57
N ILE A 131 -10.06 -10.56 5.41
CA ILE A 131 -9.31 -10.10 4.23
C ILE A 131 -9.58 -8.60 4.16
#